data_AF-T1GIZ1-F1
#
_entry.id   AF-T1GIZ1-F1
#
_cell.length_a   1.000
_cell.length_b   1.000
_cell.length_c   1.000
_cell.angle_alpha   90.00
_cell.angle_beta   90.00
_cell.angle_gamma   90.00
#
_symmetry.space_group_name_H-M   'P 1'
#
loop_
_entity.id
_entity.type
_entity.pdbx_description
1 polymer ?
#
loop_
_entity_poly.entity_id
_entity_poly.type
_entity_poly.pdbx_seq_one_letter_code
_entity_poly.pdbx_strand_id
1 'polypeptide(L)' 'MKMYRPNFYESTCLRCNEIVYQVDRVGPLKDFTFFHSGCFKCCHCGTKLTLKTYYNNQHKHDDKEVYCSSHVQRRALVI' A
#
# COMPACT_ATOMS: atom_id res chain seq x y z
N MET A 1 -19.90 -14.74 22.17
CA MET A 1 -19.59 -13.82 21.06
C MET A 1 -18.77 -14.59 20.03
N LYS A 2 -19.16 -14.59 18.74
CA LYS A 2 -18.48 -15.41 17.72
C LYS A 2 -17.10 -14.84 17.43
N MET A 3 -16.07 -15.60 17.76
CA MET A 3 -14.69 -15.36 17.31
C MET A 3 -14.68 -15.51 15.78
N TYR A 4 -14.68 -14.39 15.06
CA TYR A 4 -14.39 -14.37 13.64
C TYR A 4 -12.97 -14.90 13.47
N ARG A 5 -12.83 -16.15 13.04
CA ARG A 5 -11.55 -16.67 12.52
C ARG A 5 -11.41 -16.08 11.12
N PRO A 6 -10.55 -15.07 10.88
CA PRO A 6 -10.37 -14.60 9.52
C PRO A 6 -9.82 -15.75 8.69
N ASN A 7 -10.48 -16.01 7.56
CA ASN A 7 -9.92 -16.88 6.55
C ASN A 7 -8.57 -16.28 6.14
N PHE A 8 -7.50 -17.04 6.31
CA PHE A 8 -6.13 -16.60 6.06
C PHE A 8 -5.87 -16.25 4.57
N TYR A 9 -6.86 -16.41 3.69
CA TYR A 9 -6.83 -16.04 2.27
C TYR A 9 -7.38 -14.64 1.95
N GLU A 10 -7.98 -13.95 2.93
CA GLU A 10 -8.63 -12.64 2.75
C GLU A 10 -7.67 -11.52 3.17
N SER A 11 -6.97 -10.94 2.19
CA SER A 11 -6.14 -9.75 2.39
C SER A 11 -7.01 -8.50 2.47
N THR A 12 -6.77 -7.63 3.44
CA THR A 12 -7.48 -6.34 3.57
C THR A 12 -6.70 -5.21 2.92
N CYS A 13 -7.39 -4.29 2.26
CA CYS A 13 -6.78 -3.11 1.67
C CYS A 13 -6.34 -2.15 2.77
N LEU A 14 -5.08 -1.70 2.74
CA LEU A 14 -4.59 -0.71 3.70
C LEU A 14 -5.34 0.64 3.60
N ARG A 15 -5.91 0.98 2.43
CA ARG A 15 -6.53 2.28 2.17
C ARG A 15 -7.97 2.41 2.62
N CYS A 16 -8.81 1.44 2.25
CA CYS A 16 -10.24 1.47 2.55
C CYS A 16 -10.65 0.47 3.62
N ASN A 17 -9.72 -0.36 4.09
CA ASN A 17 -9.97 -1.39 5.10
C ASN A 17 -11.00 -2.46 4.68
N GLU A 18 -11.28 -2.57 3.37
CA GLU A 18 -12.15 -3.60 2.81
C GLU A 18 -11.36 -4.78 2.23
N ILE A 19 -12.03 -5.90 1.98
CA ILE A 19 -11.42 -7.14 1.47
C ILE A 19 -10.93 -6.94 0.03
N VAL A 20 -9.70 -7.38 -0.24
CA VAL A 20 -9.06 -7.34 -1.56
C VAL A 20 -9.13 -8.72 -2.20
N TYR A 21 -10.04 -8.84 -3.17
CA TYR A 21 -10.16 -10.02 -4.02
C TYR A 21 -8.99 -10.13 -5.00
N GLN A 22 -8.69 -11.35 -5.44
CA GLN A 22 -7.54 -11.63 -6.31
C GLN A 22 -7.53 -10.79 -7.60
N VAL A 23 -8.69 -10.60 -8.22
CA VAL A 23 -8.84 -9.83 -9.47
C VAL A 23 -8.37 -8.37 -9.35
N ASP A 24 -8.52 -7.77 -8.16
CA ASP A 24 -8.21 -6.36 -7.91
C ASP A 24 -6.98 -6.20 -7.01
N ARG A 25 -6.28 -7.30 -6.71
CA ARG A 25 -5.20 -7.32 -5.72
C ARG A 25 -3.92 -6.71 -6.27
N VAL A 26 -3.42 -5.70 -5.55
CA VAL A 26 -2.08 -5.15 -5.70
C VAL A 26 -1.27 -5.46 -4.44
N GLY A 27 -0.20 -6.23 -4.60
CA GLY A 27 0.67 -6.68 -3.51
C GLY A 27 1.05 -8.17 -3.64
N PRO A 28 1.70 -8.76 -2.62
CA PRO A 28 2.12 -8.12 -1.37
C PRO A 28 3.20 -7.06 -1.59
N LEU A 29 3.13 -5.97 -0.83
CA LEU A 29 4.19 -4.96 -0.76
C LEU A 29 4.96 -5.10 0.56
N LYS A 30 5.52 -3.99 1.07
CA LYS A 30 6.20 -3.97 2.37
C LYS A 30 5.25 -4.42 3.48
N ASP A 31 5.77 -5.16 4.46
CA ASP A 31 5.02 -5.67 5.62
C ASP A 31 3.73 -6.42 5.24
N PHE A 32 3.73 -7.15 4.12
CA PHE A 32 2.56 -7.90 3.63
C PHE A 32 1.31 -7.03 3.44
N THR A 33 1.50 -5.78 3.01
CA THR A 33 0.38 -4.88 2.71
C THR A 33 -0.21 -5.14 1.33
N PHE A 34 -1.51 -4.88 1.22
CA PHE A 34 -2.31 -5.08 0.01
C PHE A 34 -3.16 -3.86 -0.27
N PHE A 35 -3.43 -3.62 -1.55
CA PHE A 35 -4.32 -2.57 -2.02
C PHE A 35 -5.23 -3.09 -3.11
N HIS A 36 -6.41 -2.48 -3.24
CA HIS A 36 -7.18 -2.53 -4.47
C HIS A 36 -6.45 -1.78 -5.59
N SER A 37 -6.62 -2.23 -6.84
CA SER A 37 -6.11 -1.55 -8.04
C SER A 37 -6.59 -0.10 -8.10
N GLY A 38 -7.85 0.15 -7.69
CA GLY A 38 -8.43 1.49 -7.58
C GLY A 38 -7.87 2.34 -6.43
N CYS A 39 -7.46 1.68 -5.35
CA CYS A 39 -6.89 2.34 -4.16
C CYS A 39 -5.38 2.55 -4.26
N PHE A 40 -4.72 1.91 -5.22
CA PHE A 40 -3.28 2.01 -5.42
C PHE A 40 -2.90 3.34 -6.08
N LYS A 41 -2.91 4.39 -5.26
CA LYS A 41 -2.68 5.78 -5.67
C LYS A 41 -1.84 6.52 -4.64
N CYS A 42 -1.13 7.56 -5.09
CA CYS A 42 -0.31 8.38 -4.22
C CYS A 42 -1.15 8.98 -3.08
N CYS A 43 -0.68 8.82 -1.84
CA CYS A 43 -1.31 9.37 -0.64
C CYS A 43 -1.51 10.89 -0.73
N HIS A 44 -0.54 11.58 -1.32
CA HIS A 44 -0.53 13.04 -1.34
C HIS A 44 -1.40 13.64 -2.44
N CYS A 45 -1.31 13.12 -3.67
CA CYS A 45 -1.95 13.74 -4.84
C CYS A 45 -3.00 12.85 -5.54
N GLY A 46 -3.21 11.62 -5.08
CA GLY A 46 -4.22 10.72 -5.64
C GLY A 46 -3.90 10.16 -7.04
N THR A 47 -2.72 10.46 -7.61
CA THR A 47 -2.29 9.88 -8.89
C THR A 47 -2.24 8.37 -8.80
N LYS A 48 -2.89 7.66 -9.74
CA LYS A 48 -2.82 6.20 -9.84
C LYS A 48 -1.38 5.75 -10.03
N LEU A 49 -0.97 4.75 -9.28
CA LEU A 49 0.37 4.20 -9.30
C LEU A 49 0.36 2.79 -9.91
N THR A 50 1.53 2.28 -10.23
CA THR A 50 1.76 0.90 -10.65
C THR A 50 2.91 0.33 -9.82
N LEU A 51 3.07 -1.00 -9.83
CA LEU A 51 4.21 -1.65 -9.15
C LEU A 51 5.59 -1.14 -9.61
N LYS A 52 5.67 -0.44 -10.76
CA LYS A 52 6.90 0.18 -11.27
C LYS A 52 7.05 1.65 -10.87
N THR A 53 5.95 2.34 -10.58
CA THR A 53 5.94 3.82 -10.41
C THR A 53 5.65 4.26 -8.98
N TYR A 54 5.36 3.31 -8.09
CA TYR A 54 5.16 3.59 -6.68
C TYR A 54 6.48 3.67 -5.91
N TYR A 55 6.43 4.41 -4.82
CA TYR A 55 7.51 4.52 -3.84
C TYR A 55 6.91 4.49 -2.43
N ASN A 56 7.66 3.99 -1.44
CA ASN A 56 7.27 4.04 -0.03
C ASN A 56 8.08 5.12 0.68
N ASN A 57 7.63 5.54 1.86
CA ASN A 57 8.40 6.40 2.73
C ASN A 57 9.68 5.68 3.22
N GLN A 58 10.85 6.29 2.99
CA GLN A 58 12.14 5.73 3.39
C GLN A 58 12.59 6.17 4.78
N HIS A 59 11.97 7.20 5.35
CA HIS A 59 12.34 7.75 6.67
C HIS A 59 11.54 7.11 7.81
N LYS A 60 10.27 6.79 7.58
CA LYS A 60 9.38 6.24 8.61
C LYS A 60 9.05 4.78 8.28
N HIS A 61 9.66 3.86 9.02
CA HIS A 61 9.46 2.42 8.77
C HIS A 61 8.00 1.98 8.97
N ASP A 62 7.29 2.63 9.88
CA ASP A 62 5.87 2.41 10.20
C ASP A 62 4.91 2.90 9.10
N ASP A 63 5.38 3.78 8.22
CA ASP A 63 4.57 4.29 7.12
C ASP A 63 4.54 3.27 5.97
N LYS A 64 3.36 2.67 5.78
CA LYS A 64 3.09 1.64 4.76
C LYS A 64 2.41 2.22 3.51
N GLU A 65 2.39 3.55 3.42
CA GLU A 65 1.68 4.27 2.37
C GLU A 65 2.51 4.34 1.09
N VAL A 66 1.80 4.53 -0.03
CA VAL A 66 2.42 4.63 -1.36
C VAL A 66 2.37 6.05 -1.91
N TYR A 67 3.47 6.44 -2.55
CA TYR A 67 3.73 7.78 -3.05
C TYR A 67 4.22 7.72 -4.50
N CYS A 68 4.01 8.80 -5.25
CA CYS A 68 4.64 8.97 -6.55
C CYS A 68 6.08 9.45 -6.41
N SER A 69 6.82 9.48 -7.52
CA SER A 69 8.20 9.96 -7.59
C SER A 69 8.39 11.40 -7.11
N SER A 70 7.37 12.25 -7.19
CA SER A 70 7.45 13.66 -6.77
C SER A 70 7.15 13.87 -5.29
N HIS A 71 6.32 13.01 -4.68
CA HIS A 71 5.89 13.16 -3.28
C HIS A 71 6.54 12.18 -2.32
N VAL A 72 7.34 11.23 -2.82
CA VAL A 72 8.15 10.39 -1.95
C VAL A 72 9.27 11.23 -1.32
N GLN A 73 9.34 11.22 0.01
CA GLN A 73 10.53 11.66 0.73
C GLN A 73 11.65 10.64 0.47
N ARG A 74 12.47 10.91 -0.56
CA ARG A 74 13.71 10.20 -0.79
C ARG A 74 14.72 10.63 0.28
N ARG A 75 15.41 9.67 0.88
CA ARG A 75 16.54 9.98 1.74
C ARG A 75 17.58 10.71 0.88
N ALA A 76 17.82 11.99 1.16
CA ALA A 76 19.00 12.66 0.64
C ALA A 76 20.19 11.88 1.23
N LEU A 77 20.91 11.14 0.39
CA LEU A 77 22.19 10.57 0.79
C LEU A 77 23.09 11.76 1.11
N VAL A 78 23.26 12.03 2.40
CA VAL A 78 24.33 12.91 2.87
C VAL A 78 25.60 12.11 2.62
N ILE A 79 26.28 12.45 1.53
CA ILE A 79 27.65 12.03 1.21
C ILE A 79 28.62 12.57 2.25
#